data_AF-A0A7S2SS78-F1
#
_entry.id   AF-A0A7S2SS78-F1
#
_cell.length_a   1.000
_cell.length_b   1.000
_cell.length_c   1.000
_cell.angle_alpha   90.00
_cell.angle_beta   90.00
_cell.angle_gamma   90.00
#
_symmetry.space_group_name_H-M   'P 1'
#
loop_
_entity.id
_entity.type
_entity.pdbx_description
1 polymer ?
#
loop_
_entity_poly.entity_id
_entity_poly.type
_entity_poly.pdbx_seq_one_letter_code
_entity_poly.pdbx_strand_id
1 'polypeptide(L)'
;MWRFMLVLVVSLPGFCSGLVPGRRLGGRITLQQRPARLQQGGGSPSMALEAAGLWQDYLGLLETAPLATKSVTAAVIIGSGDATAQWIEATRSEAAVEDSAIDIARVGRWAAFGLLLQAPWNHFFYLALDGALPPTVDPFTTVTATKVFIDQFIQAPIFTSIIFVFFAVVEGKGLGFAKSQLQNELIDE
;
A
#
# COMPACT_ATOMS: atom_id res chain seq x y z
N MET A 1 -4.94 13.17 8.14
CA MET A 1 -4.84 11.73 7.77
C MET A 1 -5.63 11.36 6.52
N TRP A 2 -6.93 11.67 6.43
CA TRP A 2 -7.77 11.45 5.22
C TRP A 2 -7.22 12.12 3.95
N ARG A 3 -6.55 13.26 4.10
CA ARG A 3 -5.91 13.99 3.00
C ARG A 3 -4.66 13.31 2.43
N PHE A 4 -3.99 12.43 3.16
CA PHE A 4 -2.83 11.67 2.65
C PHE A 4 -3.26 10.39 1.91
N MET A 5 -4.31 9.71 2.37
CA MET A 5 -4.85 8.52 1.70
C MET A 5 -5.55 8.85 0.37
N LEU A 6 -6.23 10.00 0.30
CA LEU A 6 -6.86 10.49 -0.94
C LEU A 6 -5.82 11.00 -1.97
N VAL A 7 -4.71 11.59 -1.52
CA VAL A 7 -3.63 12.04 -2.41
C VAL A 7 -2.90 10.85 -3.04
N LEU A 8 -2.72 9.75 -2.32
CA LEU A 8 -2.07 8.54 -2.87
C LEU A 8 -2.91 7.85 -3.96
N VAL A 9 -4.24 7.93 -3.90
CA VAL A 9 -5.15 7.36 -4.91
C VAL A 9 -5.37 8.31 -6.10
N VAL A 10 -5.25 9.63 -5.92
CA VAL A 10 -5.49 10.62 -6.98
C VAL A 10 -4.21 11.10 -7.67
N SER A 11 -3.02 10.87 -7.10
CA SER A 11 -1.74 11.36 -7.66
C SER A 11 -0.91 10.33 -8.45
N LEU A 12 -1.54 9.30 -9.03
CA LEU A 12 -0.92 8.51 -10.10
C LEU A 12 -1.45 8.93 -11.48
N PRO A 13 -0.86 9.97 -12.12
CA PRO A 13 -1.11 10.23 -13.52
C PRO A 13 -0.28 9.28 -14.39
N GLY A 14 -0.97 8.49 -15.21
CA GLY A 14 -0.39 7.99 -16.46
C GLY A 14 -0.25 6.47 -16.57
N PHE A 15 -1.32 5.79 -17.01
CA PHE A 15 -1.17 4.80 -18.08
C PHE A 15 -2.51 4.60 -18.80
N CYS A 16 -2.94 5.65 -19.51
CA CYS A 16 -4.08 5.57 -20.41
C CYS A 16 -3.57 5.36 -21.85
N SER A 17 -4.12 4.34 -22.50
CA SER A 17 -4.33 4.25 -23.96
C SER A 17 -3.11 4.15 -24.88
N GLY A 18 -2.69 2.90 -25.14
CA GLY A 18 -1.91 2.52 -26.32
C GLY A 18 -2.80 1.84 -27.37
N LEU A 19 -3.38 2.67 -28.23
CA LEU A 19 -4.00 2.45 -29.55
C LEU A 19 -3.89 1.04 -30.18
N VAL A 20 -5.04 0.45 -30.50
CA VAL A 20 -5.22 -0.54 -31.58
C VAL A 20 -5.47 0.22 -32.89
N PRO A 21 -4.64 0.06 -33.94
CA PRO A 21 -5.01 0.46 -35.29
C PRO A 21 -5.26 -0.76 -36.16
N GLY A 22 -6.50 -0.89 -36.64
CA GLY A 22 -6.80 -1.75 -37.79
C GLY A 22 -6.33 -1.11 -39.09
N ARG A 23 -5.65 -1.89 -39.93
CA ARG A 23 -5.64 -1.70 -41.39
C ARG A 23 -5.64 -3.05 -42.09
N ARG A 24 -6.69 -3.30 -42.88
CA ARG A 24 -6.63 -4.21 -44.03
C ARG A 24 -5.93 -3.48 -45.17
N LEU A 25 -5.09 -4.18 -45.94
CA LEU A 25 -5.11 -4.26 -47.42
C LEU A 25 -3.97 -5.17 -47.88
N GLY A 26 -4.25 -5.98 -48.90
CA GLY A 26 -3.44 -7.11 -49.32
C GLY A 26 -2.17 -6.77 -50.11
N GLY A 27 -1.35 -7.80 -50.32
CA GLY A 27 -0.15 -7.75 -51.17
C GLY A 27 0.82 -8.87 -50.83
N ARG A 28 0.77 -9.95 -51.61
CA ARG A 28 1.68 -11.11 -51.53
C ARG A 28 2.98 -10.75 -52.25
N ILE A 29 4.10 -10.54 -51.54
CA ILE A 29 5.45 -10.61 -52.11
C ILE A 29 6.39 -11.27 -51.08
N THR A 30 6.89 -12.44 -51.47
CA THR A 30 7.90 -13.23 -50.79
C THR A 30 9.27 -12.57 -51.00
N LEU A 31 9.94 -12.12 -49.93
CA LEU A 31 11.38 -11.87 -49.95
C LEU A 31 12.03 -12.43 -48.67
N GLN A 32 12.67 -13.56 -48.87
CA GLN A 32 13.60 -14.25 -47.98
C GLN A 32 14.90 -13.46 -47.89
N GLN A 33 15.26 -12.88 -46.73
CA GLN A 33 16.66 -12.57 -46.37
C GLN A 33 16.91 -12.54 -44.84
N ARG A 34 17.79 -13.47 -44.42
CA ARG A 34 18.78 -13.53 -43.31
C ARG A 34 18.45 -12.96 -41.90
N PRO A 35 18.75 -13.71 -40.82
CA PRO A 35 18.62 -13.19 -39.46
C PRO A 35 19.77 -12.20 -39.17
N ALA A 36 19.44 -10.92 -39.11
CA ALA A 36 20.28 -9.95 -38.43
C ALA A 36 20.18 -10.23 -36.93
N ARG A 37 21.27 -10.75 -36.36
CA ARG A 37 21.51 -10.84 -34.92
C ARG A 37 21.48 -9.42 -34.33
N LEU A 38 20.30 -8.98 -33.91
CA LEU A 38 20.18 -7.89 -32.96
C LEU A 38 20.46 -8.45 -31.57
N GLN A 39 21.67 -8.18 -31.09
CA GLN A 39 21.93 -8.11 -29.65
C GLN A 39 20.85 -7.22 -29.03
N GLN A 40 19.94 -7.80 -28.27
CA GLN A 40 19.05 -7.06 -27.39
C GLN A 40 19.46 -7.35 -25.95
N GLY A 41 19.98 -6.30 -25.31
CA GLY A 41 19.89 -5.96 -23.89
C GLY A 41 19.98 -7.10 -22.87
N GLY A 42 21.14 -7.19 -22.21
CA GLY A 42 21.34 -8.01 -21.02
C GLY A 42 20.57 -7.48 -19.82
N GLY A 43 19.35 -7.96 -19.62
CA GLY A 43 18.86 -8.31 -18.30
C GLY A 43 19.18 -9.80 -18.10
N SER A 44 20.01 -10.14 -17.10
CA SER A 44 20.38 -11.53 -16.84
C SER A 44 19.11 -12.37 -16.61
N PRO A 45 18.81 -13.38 -17.44
CA PRO A 45 17.59 -14.19 -17.32
C PRO A 45 17.46 -14.91 -15.97
N SER A 46 18.57 -15.03 -15.22
CA SER A 46 18.59 -15.59 -13.86
C SER A 46 17.79 -14.77 -12.85
N MET A 47 17.88 -13.44 -12.86
CA MET A 47 17.17 -12.59 -11.88
C MET A 47 15.65 -12.64 -12.07
N ALA A 48 15.19 -12.71 -13.32
CA ALA A 48 13.76 -12.83 -13.61
C ALA A 48 13.21 -14.18 -13.15
N LEU A 49 14.00 -15.26 -13.30
CA LEU A 49 13.63 -16.59 -12.84
C LEU A 49 13.61 -16.69 -11.30
N GLU A 50 14.58 -16.07 -10.63
CA GLU A 50 14.62 -15.99 -9.15
C GLU A 50 13.44 -15.18 -8.61
N ALA A 51 13.15 -14.01 -9.18
CA ALA A 51 11.99 -13.20 -8.78
C ALA A 51 10.67 -13.95 -8.99
N ALA A 52 10.53 -14.70 -10.09
CA ALA A 52 9.37 -15.54 -10.33
C ALA A 52 9.23 -16.65 -9.28
N GLY A 53 10.35 -17.29 -8.89
CA GLY A 53 10.36 -18.30 -7.82
C GLY A 53 9.92 -17.73 -6.47
N LEU A 54 10.53 -16.61 -6.04
CA LEU A 54 10.17 -15.93 -4.79
C LEU A 54 8.71 -15.47 -4.76
N TRP A 55 8.18 -15.06 -5.91
CA TRP A 55 6.76 -14.69 -6.04
C TRP A 55 5.84 -15.89 -5.82
N GLN A 56 6.15 -17.06 -6.39
CA GLN A 56 5.35 -18.26 -6.17
C GLN A 56 5.44 -18.74 -4.72
N ASP A 57 6.61 -18.67 -4.09
CA ASP A 57 6.77 -19.01 -2.67
C ASP A 57 5.94 -18.09 -1.77
N TYR A 58 5.92 -16.79 -2.07
CA TYR A 58 5.08 -15.82 -1.38
C TYR A 58 3.58 -16.11 -1.55
N LEU A 59 3.14 -16.44 -2.76
CA LEU A 59 1.76 -16.86 -3.01
C LEU A 59 1.40 -18.14 -2.24
N GLY A 60 2.32 -19.11 -2.18
CA GLY A 60 2.16 -20.31 -1.37
C GLY A 60 1.98 -19.98 0.11
N LEU A 61 2.81 -19.08 0.66
CA LEU A 61 2.69 -18.60 2.05
C LEU A 61 1.38 -17.84 2.31
N LEU A 62 0.85 -17.13 1.32
CA LEU A 62 -0.46 -16.47 1.41
C LEU A 62 -1.60 -17.48 1.51
N GLU A 63 -1.49 -18.64 0.87
CA GLU A 63 -2.50 -19.71 0.96
C GLU A 63 -2.37 -20.53 2.24
N THR A 64 -1.15 -20.90 2.64
CA THR A 64 -0.92 -21.78 3.80
C THR A 64 -1.03 -21.06 5.14
N ALA A 65 -0.58 -19.80 5.21
CA ALA A 65 -0.53 -19.01 6.44
C ALA A 65 -0.98 -17.55 6.19
N PRO A 66 -2.23 -17.34 5.70
CA PRO A 66 -2.68 -16.04 5.22
C PRO A 66 -2.55 -14.92 6.25
N LEU A 67 -2.87 -15.18 7.51
CA LEU A 67 -2.81 -14.18 8.56
C LEU A 67 -1.36 -13.74 8.84
N ALA A 68 -0.45 -14.69 9.05
CA ALA A 68 0.95 -14.39 9.35
C ALA A 68 1.63 -13.68 8.17
N THR A 69 1.42 -14.17 6.96
CA THR A 69 1.98 -13.58 5.73
C THR A 69 1.47 -12.16 5.52
N LYS A 70 0.16 -11.92 5.66
CA LYS A 70 -0.41 -10.56 5.58
C LYS A 70 0.12 -9.64 6.67
N SER A 71 0.28 -10.12 7.89
CA SER A 71 0.85 -9.35 9.01
C SER A 71 2.29 -8.93 8.77
N VAL A 72 3.15 -9.85 8.34
CA VAL A 72 4.55 -9.53 8.02
C VAL A 72 4.63 -8.56 6.84
N THR A 73 3.87 -8.81 5.76
CA THR A 73 3.80 -7.90 4.62
C THR A 73 3.33 -6.50 5.04
N ALA A 74 2.30 -6.39 5.88
CA ALA A 74 1.82 -5.11 6.38
C ALA A 74 2.86 -4.39 7.24
N ALA A 75 3.59 -5.10 8.09
CA ALA A 75 4.67 -4.53 8.91
C ALA A 75 5.76 -3.89 8.05
N VAL A 76 6.19 -4.59 6.99
CA VAL A 76 7.21 -4.10 6.06
C VAL A 76 6.71 -2.88 5.28
N ILE A 77 5.50 -2.97 4.69
CA ILE A 77 4.93 -1.87 3.91
C ILE A 77 4.73 -0.63 4.77
N ILE A 78 4.09 -0.77 5.93
CA ILE A 78 3.75 0.38 6.78
C ILE A 78 5.02 0.98 7.42
N GLY A 79 5.95 0.15 7.89
CA GLY A 79 7.23 0.63 8.42
C GLY A 79 8.07 1.36 7.37
N SER A 80 8.18 0.81 6.16
CA SER A 80 8.89 1.48 5.05
C SER A 80 8.20 2.76 4.60
N GLY A 81 6.87 2.80 4.66
CA GLY A 81 6.07 4.00 4.39
C GLY A 81 6.39 5.14 5.36
N ASP A 82 6.50 4.84 6.66
CA ASP A 82 6.89 5.84 7.65
C ASP A 82 8.35 6.29 7.46
N ALA A 83 9.29 5.38 7.19
CA ALA A 83 10.68 5.74 6.89
C ALA A 83 10.77 6.68 5.67
N THR A 84 9.99 6.40 4.62
CA THR A 84 9.90 7.24 3.42
C THR A 84 9.28 8.60 3.75
N ALA A 85 8.24 8.65 4.58
CA ALA A 85 7.62 9.90 5.01
C ALA A 85 8.61 10.79 5.78
N GLN A 86 9.37 10.20 6.71
CA GLN A 86 10.42 10.91 7.45
C GLN A 86 11.51 11.44 6.50
N TRP A 87 11.90 10.67 5.50
CA TRP A 87 12.87 11.10 4.49
C TRP A 87 12.37 12.30 3.64
N ILE A 88 11.09 12.28 3.24
CA ILE A 88 10.47 13.41 2.51
C ILE A 88 10.42 14.66 3.41
N GLU A 89 10.07 14.50 4.68
CA GLU A 89 10.00 15.58 5.67
C GLU A 89 11.37 16.23 5.91
N ALA A 90 12.42 15.42 6.02
CA ALA A 90 13.81 15.87 6.10
C ALA A 90 14.24 16.67 4.86
N THR A 91 13.85 16.20 3.66
CA THR A 91 14.23 16.84 2.39
C THR A 91 13.54 18.19 2.16
N ARG A 92 12.35 18.40 2.74
CA ARG A 92 11.59 19.66 2.61
C ARG A 92 11.96 20.73 3.63
N SER A 93 12.65 20.37 4.71
CA SER A 93 13.02 21.31 5.77
C SER A 93 14.43 21.84 5.52
N GLU A 94 14.55 23.02 4.88
CA GLU A 94 15.84 23.66 4.55
C GLU A 94 16.75 23.92 5.77
N ALA A 95 16.21 23.86 6.99
CA ALA A 95 16.94 24.03 8.25
C ALA A 95 17.47 22.73 8.89
N ALA A 96 17.14 21.53 8.36
CA ALA A 96 17.36 20.25 9.05
C ALA A 96 18.47 19.36 8.44
N VAL A 97 19.28 19.92 7.54
CA VAL A 97 20.27 19.14 6.76
C VAL A 97 21.41 18.60 7.64
N GLU A 98 21.67 19.17 8.82
CA GLU A 98 22.77 18.69 9.68
C GLU A 98 22.39 17.58 10.68
N ASP A 99 21.10 17.29 10.93
CA ASP A 99 20.69 16.30 11.96
C ASP A 99 19.43 15.47 11.62
N SER A 100 19.09 15.34 10.34
CA SER A 100 17.89 14.59 9.90
C SER A 100 18.09 13.07 9.89
N ALA A 101 18.33 12.48 11.05
CA ALA A 101 18.32 11.04 11.24
C ALA A 101 16.87 10.51 11.21
N ILE A 102 16.65 9.36 10.56
CA ILE A 102 15.37 8.65 10.61
C ILE A 102 15.14 8.12 12.03
N ASP A 103 14.00 8.46 12.64
CA ASP A 103 13.53 7.90 13.91
C ASP A 103 13.11 6.44 13.70
N ILE A 104 14.04 5.53 13.99
CA ILE A 104 13.84 4.07 13.92
C ILE A 104 12.81 3.58 14.94
N ALA A 105 12.66 4.24 16.09
CA ALA A 105 11.64 3.88 17.06
C ALA A 105 10.25 4.18 16.51
N ARG A 106 10.07 5.29 15.79
CA ARG A 106 8.83 5.63 15.08
C ARG A 106 8.52 4.63 13.97
N VAL A 107 9.52 4.25 13.16
CA VAL A 107 9.37 3.19 12.15
C VAL A 107 8.94 1.87 12.82
N GLY A 108 9.56 1.50 13.94
CA GLY A 108 9.22 0.31 14.71
C GLY A 108 7.78 0.31 15.22
N ARG A 109 7.27 1.45 15.72
CA ARG A 109 5.87 1.61 16.14
C ARG A 109 4.90 1.40 14.98
N TRP A 110 5.19 1.96 13.81
CA TRP A 110 4.37 1.80 12.60
C TRP A 110 4.43 0.38 12.04
N ALA A 111 5.60 -0.27 12.07
CA ALA A 111 5.73 -1.68 11.70
C ALA A 111 4.95 -2.60 12.65
N ALA A 112 5.03 -2.36 13.97
CA ALA A 112 4.27 -3.11 14.97
C ALA A 112 2.76 -2.91 14.82
N PHE A 113 2.32 -1.68 14.53
CA PHE A 113 0.93 -1.39 14.18
C PHE A 113 0.45 -2.23 12.98
N GLY A 114 1.25 -2.28 11.92
CA GLY A 114 0.97 -3.11 10.74
C GLY A 114 0.84 -4.59 11.06
N LEU A 115 1.78 -5.11 11.84
CA LEU A 115 1.91 -6.51 12.20
C LEU A 115 0.79 -7.01 13.12
N LEU A 116 0.54 -6.27 14.20
CA LEU A 116 -0.27 -6.72 15.34
C LEU A 116 -1.73 -6.28 15.25
N LEU A 117 -2.00 -5.15 14.60
CA LEU A 117 -3.32 -4.53 14.63
C LEU A 117 -3.94 -4.43 13.24
N GLN A 118 -3.28 -3.73 12.30
CA GLN A 118 -3.84 -3.48 10.98
C GLN A 118 -4.18 -4.76 10.24
N ALA A 119 -3.21 -5.65 10.05
CA ALA A 119 -3.41 -6.85 9.24
C ALA A 119 -4.38 -7.84 9.91
N PRO A 120 -4.27 -8.17 11.21
CA PRO A 120 -5.24 -9.04 11.87
C PRO A 120 -6.65 -8.46 11.86
N TRP A 121 -6.82 -7.17 12.13
CA TRP A 121 -8.13 -6.50 12.08
C TRP A 121 -8.79 -6.66 10.70
N ASN A 122 -8.07 -6.31 9.64
CA ASN A 122 -8.60 -6.42 8.27
C ASN A 122 -8.86 -7.87 7.88
N HIS A 123 -8.00 -8.81 8.30
CA HIS A 123 -8.19 -10.22 8.01
C HIS A 123 -9.53 -10.73 8.55
N PHE A 124 -9.82 -10.49 9.83
CA PHE A 124 -11.07 -10.92 10.43
C PHE A 124 -12.28 -10.11 9.93
N PHE A 125 -12.12 -8.81 9.69
CA PHE A 125 -13.18 -7.98 9.13
C PHE A 125 -13.63 -8.49 7.76
N TYR A 126 -12.70 -8.76 6.85
CA TYR A 126 -13.06 -9.27 5.52
C TYR A 126 -13.56 -10.72 5.58
N LEU A 127 -13.08 -11.57 6.50
CA LEU A 127 -13.69 -12.89 6.72
C LEU A 127 -15.17 -12.78 7.13
N ALA A 128 -15.50 -11.86 8.05
CA ALA A 128 -16.88 -11.63 8.45
C ALA A 128 -17.71 -11.02 7.31
N LEU A 129 -17.14 -10.08 6.56
CA LEU A 129 -17.81 -9.43 5.43
C LEU A 129 -18.06 -10.41 4.28
N ASP A 130 -17.11 -11.29 3.98
CA ASP A 130 -17.25 -12.34 2.97
C ASP A 130 -18.27 -13.40 3.38
N GLY A 131 -18.43 -13.66 4.68
CA GLY A 131 -19.50 -14.51 5.21
C GLY A 131 -20.90 -13.94 5.01
N ALA A 132 -21.05 -12.60 5.13
CA ALA A 132 -22.33 -11.92 4.92
C ALA A 132 -22.61 -11.60 3.44
N LEU A 133 -21.56 -11.30 2.68
CA LEU A 133 -21.58 -10.90 1.28
C LEU A 133 -20.57 -11.75 0.51
N PRO A 134 -20.96 -12.93 -0.02
CA PRO A 134 -20.04 -13.81 -0.71
C PRO A 134 -19.32 -13.12 -1.87
N PRO A 135 -18.01 -13.39 -2.07
CA PRO A 135 -17.25 -12.80 -3.16
C PRO A 135 -17.82 -13.20 -4.52
N THR A 136 -17.87 -12.25 -5.45
CA THR A 136 -18.31 -12.45 -6.83
C THR A 136 -17.11 -12.58 -7.77
N VAL A 137 -17.24 -13.39 -8.83
CA VAL A 137 -16.19 -13.55 -9.85
C VAL A 137 -15.95 -12.23 -10.60
N ASP A 138 -17.04 -11.52 -10.91
CA ASP A 138 -16.96 -10.19 -11.50
C ASP A 138 -16.66 -9.14 -10.42
N PRO A 139 -15.68 -8.25 -10.64
CA PRO A 139 -15.36 -7.18 -9.70
C PRO A 139 -16.40 -6.05 -9.73
N PHE A 140 -17.10 -5.84 -10.85
CA PHE A 140 -18.07 -4.75 -11.05
C PHE A 140 -19.50 -5.19 -10.70
N THR A 141 -19.71 -5.66 -9.47
CA THR A 141 -21.02 -6.09 -8.99
C THR A 141 -21.55 -5.18 -7.90
N THR A 142 -22.87 -5.20 -7.69
CA THR A 142 -23.51 -4.51 -6.57
C THR A 142 -22.96 -4.99 -5.22
N VAL A 143 -22.59 -6.28 -5.12
CA VAL A 143 -21.98 -6.85 -3.90
C VAL A 143 -20.65 -6.16 -3.59
N THR A 144 -19.76 -6.05 -4.58
CA THR A 144 -18.48 -5.32 -4.40
C THR A 144 -18.71 -3.86 -4.06
N ALA A 145 -19.67 -3.20 -4.72
CA ALA A 145 -20.03 -1.81 -4.40
C ALA A 145 -20.54 -1.65 -2.96
N THR A 146 -21.37 -2.58 -2.48
CA THR A 146 -21.84 -2.61 -1.09
C THR A 146 -20.69 -2.85 -0.11
N LYS A 147 -19.75 -3.74 -0.42
CA LYS A 147 -18.55 -3.95 0.41
C LYS A 147 -17.73 -2.68 0.56
N VAL A 148 -17.47 -1.98 -0.55
CA VAL A 148 -16.77 -0.68 -0.55
C VAL A 148 -17.54 0.36 0.27
N PHE A 149 -18.87 0.40 0.13
CA PHE A 149 -19.70 1.29 0.94
C PHE A 149 -19.56 1.00 2.45
N ILE A 150 -19.63 -0.27 2.84
CA ILE A 150 -19.46 -0.69 4.24
C ILE A 150 -18.05 -0.33 4.75
N ASP A 151 -17.02 -0.55 3.95
CA ASP A 151 -15.63 -0.21 4.31
C ASP A 151 -15.49 1.30 4.58
N GLN A 152 -15.92 2.13 3.64
CA GLN A 152 -15.78 3.58 3.74
C GLN A 152 -16.61 4.23 4.87
N PHE A 153 -17.83 3.74 5.12
CA PHE A 153 -18.76 4.38 6.06
C PHE A 153 -18.81 3.74 7.44
N ILE A 154 -18.41 2.48 7.58
CA ILE A 154 -18.47 1.75 8.87
C ILE A 154 -17.07 1.41 9.33
N GLN A 155 -16.29 0.71 8.50
CA GLN A 155 -14.98 0.22 8.91
C GLN A 155 -13.98 1.37 9.11
N ALA A 156 -13.87 2.29 8.15
CA ALA A 156 -12.93 3.39 8.18
C ALA A 156 -13.06 4.30 9.44
N PRO A 157 -14.25 4.77 9.86
CA PRO A 157 -14.37 5.61 11.07
C PRO A 157 -14.08 4.83 12.37
N ILE A 158 -14.51 3.57 12.46
CA ILE A 158 -14.21 2.70 13.62
C ILE A 158 -12.70 2.48 13.71
N PHE A 159 -12.09 2.10 12.59
CA PHE A 159 -10.67 1.77 12.55
C PHE A 159 -9.78 3.01 12.76
N THR A 160 -10.21 4.19 12.27
CA THR A 160 -9.54 5.46 12.58
C THR A 160 -9.52 5.74 14.08
N SER A 161 -10.64 5.50 14.78
CA SER A 161 -10.70 5.66 16.25
C SER A 161 -9.71 4.71 16.95
N ILE A 162 -9.63 3.45 16.49
CA ILE A 162 -8.68 2.45 17.02
C ILE A 162 -7.23 2.91 16.82
N ILE A 163 -6.89 3.45 15.64
CA ILE A 163 -5.54 3.96 15.35
C ILE A 163 -5.15 5.04 16.37
N PHE A 164 -6.03 6.02 16.63
CA PHE A 164 -5.73 7.09 17.58
C PHE A 164 -5.51 6.56 18.99
N VAL A 165 -6.33 5.61 19.44
CA VAL A 165 -6.15 4.99 20.76
C VAL A 165 -4.82 4.23 20.82
N PHE A 166 -4.49 3.45 19.79
CA PHE A 166 -3.24 2.71 19.72
C PHE A 166 -2.02 3.63 19.85
N PHE A 167 -1.95 4.69 19.03
CA PHE A 167 -0.81 5.61 19.08
C PHE A 167 -0.78 6.46 20.35
N ALA A 168 -1.94 6.82 20.93
CA ALA A 168 -1.99 7.49 22.23
C ALA A 168 -1.36 6.63 23.35
N VAL A 169 -1.57 5.31 23.30
CA VAL A 169 -0.97 4.36 24.25
C VAL A 169 0.52 4.15 23.96
N VAL A 170 0.87 3.88 22.70
CA VAL A 170 2.24 3.49 22.31
C VAL A 170 3.22 4.67 22.37
N GLU A 171 2.77 5.90 22.11
CA GLU A 171 3.62 7.08 22.23
C GLU A 171 3.77 7.54 23.70
N GLY A 172 3.06 6.93 24.64
CA GLY A 172 3.15 7.27 26.07
C GLY A 172 2.72 8.70 26.40
N LYS A 173 2.13 9.41 25.43
CA LYS A 173 1.69 10.80 25.56
C LYS A 173 0.53 10.97 26.54
N GLY A 174 -0.17 9.88 26.87
CA GLY A 174 -1.33 9.90 27.76
C GLY A 174 -2.46 10.78 27.22
N LEU A 175 -3.64 10.69 27.82
CA LEU A 175 -4.76 11.59 27.48
C LEU A 175 -4.46 13.08 27.81
N GLY A 176 -3.38 13.34 28.57
CA GLY A 176 -2.94 14.68 28.97
C GLY A 176 -2.30 15.49 27.85
N PHE A 177 -1.48 14.88 26.99
CA PHE A 177 -0.81 15.59 25.89
C PHE A 177 -1.80 16.03 24.79
N ALA A 178 -2.86 15.24 24.56
CA ALA A 178 -3.96 15.63 23.67
C ALA A 178 -4.73 16.85 24.22
N LYS A 179 -4.90 16.92 25.56
CA LYS A 179 -5.54 18.06 26.22
C LYS A 179 -4.65 19.31 26.21
N SER A 180 -3.33 19.16 26.33
CA SER A 180 -2.40 20.29 26.28
C SER A 180 -2.19 20.84 24.86
N GLN A 181 -2.17 19.99 23.83
CA GLN A 181 -2.15 20.45 22.43
C GLN A 181 -3.43 21.21 22.10
N LEU A 182 -4.60 20.70 22.51
CA LEU A 182 -5.88 21.40 22.35
C LEU A 182 -5.91 22.73 23.10
N GLN A 183 -5.32 22.82 24.30
CA GLN A 183 -5.28 24.07 25.07
C GLN A 183 -4.33 25.09 24.46
N ASN A 184 -3.16 24.68 23.96
CA ASN A 184 -2.22 25.62 23.34
C ASN A 184 -2.76 26.15 22.00
N GLU A 185 -3.44 25.30 21.22
CA GLU A 185 -3.99 25.69 19.92
C GLU A 185 -5.30 26.51 20.01
N LEU A 186 -5.98 26.49 21.17
CA LEU A 186 -7.17 27.32 21.45
C LEU A 186 -6.85 28.61 22.23
N ILE A 187 -5.66 28.73 22.83
CA ILE A 187 -5.26 29.90 23.63
C ILE A 187 -4.38 30.87 22.81
N ASP A 188 -3.82 30.42 21.68
CA ASP A 188 -3.01 31.25 20.77
C ASP A 188 -3.81 31.87 19.59
N GLU A 189 -5.15 31.88 19.63
CA GLU A 189 -6.01 32.82 18.85
C GLU A 189 -6.58 33.93 19.76
#